data_AF-A0A351K386-F1
#
_entry.id   AF-A0A351K386-F1
#
_cell.length_a   1.000
_cell.length_b   1.000
_cell.length_c   1.000
_cell.angle_alpha   90.00
_cell.angle_beta   90.00
_cell.angle_gamma   90.00
#
_symmetry.space_group_name_H-M   'P 1'
#
loop_
_entity.id
_entity.type
_entity.pdbx_description
1 polymer ?
#
loop_
_entity_poly.entity_id
_entity_poly.type
_entity_poly.pdbx_seq_one_letter_code
_entity_poly.pdbx_strand_id
1 'polypeptide(L)'
;GGRTFDQQYASGLSELEGFSLLCGRYEGVDHRVREHLVDGEISVGDVVLAGGEVAACLVIEAVTRLLPGVMGNEVGPLTESFGEGKLLEEPQFTRPADFRGWEVPEVLRSGNHALIERWRRAQALHRTIQHRPDLIEALGGLPADDARLLEEFPPIPYPLPADPD
;
A
#
# COMPACT_ATOMS: atom_id res chain seq x y z
N GLY A 1 6.70 -20.64 -2.23
CA GLY A 1 7.55 -20.09 -1.17
C GLY A 1 8.59 -19.13 -1.70
N GLY A 2 8.23 -18.28 -2.68
CA GLY A 2 9.10 -17.18 -3.10
C GLY A 2 9.04 -16.02 -2.11
N ARG A 3 9.87 -14.99 -2.36
CA ARG A 3 9.82 -13.73 -1.60
C ARG A 3 8.43 -13.09 -1.76
N THR A 4 7.82 -12.69 -0.65
CA THR A 4 6.56 -11.93 -0.69
C THR A 4 6.75 -10.61 -1.44
N PHE A 5 5.88 -10.35 -2.40
CA PHE A 5 5.87 -9.12 -3.19
C PHE A 5 5.41 -7.95 -2.33
N ASP A 6 6.23 -6.91 -2.28
CA ASP A 6 5.98 -5.67 -1.54
C ASP A 6 6.27 -4.45 -2.43
N GLN A 7 5.90 -3.27 -1.95
CA GLN A 7 6.08 -2.02 -2.70
C GLN A 7 7.54 -1.72 -3.01
N GLN A 8 8.46 -2.10 -2.12
CA GLN A 8 9.90 -1.93 -2.34
C GLN A 8 10.39 -2.81 -3.49
N TYR A 9 9.88 -4.03 -3.60
CA TYR A 9 10.21 -4.91 -4.70
C TYR A 9 9.63 -4.40 -6.02
N ALA A 10 8.40 -3.86 -6.02
CA ALA A 10 7.83 -3.21 -7.19
C ALA A 10 8.73 -2.05 -7.69
N SER A 11 9.20 -1.19 -6.79
CA SER A 11 10.14 -0.11 -7.14
C SER A 11 11.43 -0.65 -7.74
N GLY A 12 12.02 -1.68 -7.15
CA GLY A 12 13.24 -2.31 -7.69
C GLY A 12 13.04 -2.90 -9.08
N LEU A 13 11.88 -3.52 -9.36
CA LEU A 13 11.56 -4.03 -10.69
C LEU A 13 11.32 -2.91 -11.71
N SER A 14 10.79 -1.76 -11.30
CA SER A 14 10.57 -0.60 -12.19
C SER A 14 11.86 0.06 -12.67
N GLU A 15 12.97 -0.15 -11.96
CA GLU A 15 14.29 0.37 -12.31
C GLU A 15 15.05 -0.52 -13.30
N LEU A 16 14.56 -1.74 -13.56
CA LEU A 16 15.18 -2.65 -14.53
C LEU A 16 14.84 -2.24 -15.97
N GLU A 17 15.74 -2.55 -16.90
CA GLU A 17 15.45 -2.40 -18.34
C GLU A 17 14.32 -3.33 -18.81
N GLY A 18 14.10 -4.43 -18.08
CA GLY A 18 13.01 -5.38 -18.30
C GLY A 18 13.19 -6.66 -17.49
N PHE A 19 12.14 -7.47 -17.44
CA PHE A 19 12.15 -8.79 -16.80
C PHE A 19 11.11 -9.71 -17.47
N SER A 20 11.23 -11.02 -17.23
CA SER A 20 10.27 -12.03 -17.68
C SER A 20 9.60 -12.69 -16.48
N LEU A 21 8.31 -12.99 -16.60
CA LEU A 21 7.55 -13.70 -15.57
C LEU A 21 7.17 -15.09 -16.09
N LEU A 22 7.60 -16.12 -15.36
CA LEU A 22 7.26 -17.50 -15.65
C LEU A 22 6.01 -17.92 -14.85
N CYS A 23 4.89 -18.08 -15.54
CA CYS A 23 3.63 -18.49 -14.93
C CYS A 23 3.52 -20.02 -14.91
N GLY A 24 3.68 -20.63 -13.73
CA GLY A 24 3.40 -22.05 -13.54
C GLY A 24 1.89 -22.36 -13.57
N ARG A 25 1.55 -23.61 -13.91
CA ARG A 25 0.19 -24.19 -13.81
C ARG A 25 0.28 -25.60 -13.23
N TYR A 26 -0.87 -26.17 -12.87
CA TYR A 26 -0.94 -27.50 -12.26
C TYR A 26 -0.08 -27.53 -10.98
N GLU A 27 0.80 -28.53 -10.84
CA GLU A 27 1.74 -28.66 -9.72
C GLU A 27 2.94 -27.69 -9.79
N GLY A 28 3.04 -26.91 -10.87
CA GLY A 28 4.08 -25.91 -11.07
C GLY A 28 4.95 -26.20 -12.29
N VAL A 29 6.23 -25.89 -12.16
CA VAL A 29 7.23 -26.03 -13.23
C VAL A 29 8.30 -27.02 -12.77
N ASP A 30 8.87 -27.78 -13.70
CA ASP A 30 10.00 -28.68 -13.43
C ASP A 30 11.12 -27.94 -12.67
N HIS A 31 11.62 -28.57 -11.60
CA HIS A 31 12.57 -27.94 -10.69
C HIS A 31 13.87 -27.50 -11.39
N ARG A 32 14.29 -28.18 -12.46
CA ARG A 32 15.51 -27.81 -13.22
C ARG A 32 15.37 -26.49 -13.95
N VAL A 33 14.14 -26.09 -14.32
CA VAL A 33 13.87 -24.76 -14.88
C VAL A 33 14.14 -23.70 -13.81
N ARG A 34 13.71 -23.96 -12.58
CA ARG A 34 13.98 -23.05 -11.45
C ARG A 34 15.47 -22.95 -11.14
N GLU A 35 16.17 -24.08 -11.15
CA GLU A 35 17.61 -24.13 -10.84
C GLU A 35 18.49 -23.42 -11.87
N HIS A 36 18.12 -23.46 -13.16
CA HIS A 36 19.00 -23.02 -14.23
C HIS A 36 18.53 -21.77 -15.00
N LEU A 37 17.24 -21.43 -14.96
CA LEU A 37 16.66 -20.39 -15.82
C LEU A 37 15.90 -19.29 -15.06
N VAL A 38 15.79 -19.38 -13.73
CA VAL A 38 15.00 -18.44 -12.92
C VAL A 38 15.92 -17.70 -11.94
N ASP A 39 15.88 -16.37 -11.96
CA ASP A 39 16.69 -15.52 -11.08
C ASP A 39 16.11 -15.40 -9.66
N GLY A 40 14.81 -15.63 -9.51
CA GLY A 40 14.13 -15.57 -8.22
C GLY A 40 12.66 -15.97 -8.29
N GLU A 41 12.08 -16.21 -7.12
CA GLU A 41 10.67 -16.57 -6.97
C GLU A 41 9.91 -15.46 -6.22
N ILE A 42 8.70 -15.14 -6.69
CA ILE A 42 7.80 -14.14 -6.09
C ILE A 42 6.56 -14.87 -5.55
N SER A 43 6.13 -14.50 -4.34
CA SER A 43 4.83 -14.85 -3.77
C SER A 43 3.97 -13.60 -3.66
N VAL A 44 2.69 -13.67 -4.02
CA VAL A 44 1.74 -12.54 -3.83
C VAL A 44 0.96 -12.63 -2.52
N GLY A 45 1.27 -13.62 -1.68
CA GLY A 45 0.67 -13.84 -0.36
C GLY A 45 0.60 -15.33 -0.02
N ASP A 46 0.16 -15.62 1.20
CA ASP A 46 -0.01 -17.00 1.71
C ASP A 46 -1.33 -17.62 1.22
N VAL A 47 -1.45 -17.71 -0.11
CA VAL A 47 -2.61 -18.24 -0.82
C VAL A 47 -2.16 -19.09 -2.01
N VAL A 48 -3.00 -20.04 -2.41
CA VAL A 48 -2.74 -20.90 -3.59
C VAL A 48 -3.65 -20.48 -4.73
N LEU A 49 -3.06 -20.17 -5.87
CA LEU A 49 -3.76 -19.84 -7.12
C LEU A 49 -3.69 -21.02 -8.09
N ALA A 50 -4.63 -21.10 -9.03
CA ALA A 50 -4.64 -22.14 -10.07
C ALA A 50 -3.48 -22.04 -11.08
N GLY A 51 -2.87 -20.86 -11.16
CA GLY A 51 -1.74 -20.57 -12.03
C GLY A 51 -1.12 -19.20 -11.70
N GLY A 52 0.07 -18.95 -12.26
CA GLY A 52 0.84 -17.74 -11.99
C GLY A 52 0.31 -16.47 -12.66
N GLU A 53 -0.70 -16.55 -13.52
CA GLU A 53 -1.13 -15.43 -14.36
C GLU A 53 -1.70 -14.26 -13.57
N VAL A 54 -2.52 -14.52 -12.55
CA VAL A 54 -3.09 -13.46 -11.70
C VAL A 54 -1.98 -12.77 -10.89
N ALA A 55 -1.03 -13.55 -10.37
CA ALA A 55 0.13 -13.01 -9.68
C ALA A 55 1.00 -12.17 -10.63
N ALA A 56 1.20 -12.62 -11.87
CA ALA A 56 1.93 -11.87 -12.87
C ALA A 56 1.23 -10.55 -13.24
N CYS A 57 -0.08 -10.55 -13.42
CA CYS A 57 -0.85 -9.32 -13.65
C CYS A 57 -0.72 -8.32 -12.49
N LEU A 58 -0.73 -8.80 -11.24
CA LEU A 58 -0.53 -7.96 -10.06
C LEU A 58 0.85 -7.30 -10.08
N VAL A 59 1.91 -8.08 -10.34
CA VAL A 59 3.28 -7.55 -10.44
C VAL A 59 3.39 -6.54 -11.58
N ILE A 60 2.82 -6.85 -12.76
CA ILE A 60 2.83 -5.94 -13.91
C ILE A 60 2.13 -4.62 -13.58
N GLU A 61 0.95 -4.66 -12.95
CA GLU A 61 0.19 -3.46 -12.59
C GLU A 61 0.97 -2.59 -11.60
N ALA A 62 1.47 -3.18 -10.51
CA ALA A 62 2.20 -2.49 -9.46
C ALA A 62 3.54 -1.89 -9.95
N VAL A 63 4.21 -2.52 -10.90
CA VAL A 63 5.46 -2.02 -11.50
C VAL A 63 5.17 -0.94 -12.55
N THR A 64 4.19 -1.17 -13.43
CA THR A 64 3.90 -0.26 -14.55
C THR A 64 3.48 1.11 -14.07
N ARG A 65 2.70 1.20 -12.99
CA ARG A 65 2.27 2.49 -12.41
C ARG A 65 3.42 3.35 -11.89
N LEU A 66 4.57 2.76 -11.57
CA LEU A 66 5.77 3.48 -11.11
C LEU A 66 6.58 4.07 -12.28
N LEU A 67 6.30 3.66 -13.52
CA LEU A 67 7.02 4.15 -14.68
C LEU A 67 6.65 5.62 -14.98
N PRO A 68 7.65 6.45 -15.37
CA PRO A 68 7.42 7.85 -15.70
C PRO A 68 6.33 8.03 -16.76
N GLY A 69 5.38 8.94 -16.47
CA GLY A 69 4.30 9.30 -17.40
C GLY A 69 3.07 8.38 -17.39
N VAL A 70 3.06 7.29 -16.63
CA VAL A 70 1.89 6.38 -16.56
C VAL A 70 0.77 6.96 -15.70
N MET A 71 1.06 7.38 -14.47
CA MET A 71 0.05 7.83 -13.50
C MET A 71 -0.41 9.29 -13.71
N GLY A 72 0.27 10.06 -14.57
CA GLY A 72 -0.06 11.48 -14.85
C GLY A 72 0.11 12.44 -13.65
N ASN A 73 0.45 11.94 -12.47
CA ASN A 73 0.70 12.68 -11.23
C ASN A 73 1.96 12.10 -10.56
N GLU A 74 3.03 12.90 -10.49
CA GLU A 74 4.31 12.50 -9.89
C GLU A 74 4.28 12.43 -8.35
N VAL A 75 3.28 13.04 -7.71
CA VAL A 75 3.15 13.10 -6.24
C VAL A 75 2.43 11.87 -5.67
N GLY A 76 1.52 11.25 -6.43
CA GLY A 76 0.69 10.14 -5.98
C GLY A 76 1.49 8.97 -5.38
N PRO A 77 2.49 8.43 -6.09
CA PRO A 77 3.31 7.32 -5.58
C PRO A 77 4.07 7.62 -4.28
N LEU A 78 4.29 8.90 -3.94
CA LEU A 78 4.99 9.32 -2.72
C LEU A 78 4.07 9.29 -1.50
N THR A 79 2.82 9.71 -1.68
CA THR A 79 1.83 9.88 -0.60
C THR A 79 0.90 8.69 -0.41
N GLU A 80 0.94 7.73 -1.33
CA GLU A 80 0.14 6.50 -1.27
C GLU A 80 0.57 5.54 -0.16
N SER A 81 -0.28 4.55 0.09
CA SER A 81 -0.01 3.49 1.06
C SER A 81 1.31 2.79 0.70
N PHE A 82 2.18 2.60 1.71
CA PHE A 82 3.51 2.00 1.56
C PHE A 82 4.51 2.81 0.71
N GLY A 83 4.20 4.05 0.36
CA GLY A 83 5.11 5.01 -0.30
C GLY A 83 6.23 5.48 0.63
N GLU A 84 6.75 6.71 0.42
CA GLU A 84 7.89 7.23 1.19
C GLU A 84 7.64 7.24 2.70
N GLY A 85 6.42 7.56 3.10
CA GLY A 85 6.02 7.58 4.50
C GLY A 85 5.92 6.19 5.15
N LYS A 86 5.90 5.10 4.37
CA LYS A 86 5.68 3.71 4.82
C LYS A 86 4.46 3.51 5.73
N LEU A 87 3.45 4.38 5.58
CA LEU A 87 2.18 4.30 6.29
C LEU A 87 1.07 3.85 5.34
N LEU A 88 -0.10 3.53 5.90
CA LEU A 88 -1.35 3.48 5.16
C LEU A 88 -1.85 4.89 4.88
N GLU A 89 -2.57 5.06 3.76
CA GLU A 89 -3.23 6.34 3.44
C GLU A 89 -4.34 6.72 4.43
N GLU A 90 -4.60 8.01 4.49
CA GLU A 90 -5.75 8.56 5.17
C GLU A 90 -7.09 8.20 4.46
N PRO A 91 -8.24 8.49 5.09
CA PRO A 91 -9.54 8.26 4.49
C PRO A 91 -9.85 9.30 3.43
N GLN A 92 -10.33 8.81 2.28
CA GLN A 92 -10.71 9.66 1.15
C GLN A 92 -12.21 9.95 1.18
N PHE A 93 -12.56 11.22 0.96
CA PHE A 93 -13.93 11.71 0.90
C PHE A 93 -14.16 12.43 -0.43
N THR A 94 -15.38 12.34 -0.95
CA THR A 94 -15.80 13.04 -2.16
C THR A 94 -17.21 13.58 -2.00
N ARG A 95 -17.69 14.32 -2.99
CA ARG A 95 -19.06 14.86 -3.00
C ARG A 95 -20.10 13.72 -3.05
N PRO A 96 -21.28 13.91 -2.44
CA PRO A 96 -21.75 15.08 -1.69
C PRO A 96 -21.17 15.18 -0.27
N ALA A 97 -21.23 16.37 0.34
CA ALA A 97 -20.68 16.62 1.68
C ALA A 97 -21.44 15.92 2.82
N ASP A 98 -22.70 15.56 2.58
CA ASP A 98 -23.52 14.68 3.40
C ASP A 98 -24.09 13.62 2.47
N PHE A 99 -23.81 12.35 2.81
CA PHE A 99 -24.45 11.22 2.17
C PHE A 99 -25.16 10.36 3.22
N ARG A 100 -26.50 10.39 3.24
CA ARG A 100 -27.34 9.62 4.19
C ARG A 100 -27.07 9.94 5.67
N GLY A 101 -26.68 11.18 5.98
CA GLY A 101 -26.28 11.61 7.32
C GLY A 101 -24.82 11.28 7.66
N TRP A 102 -24.04 10.75 6.72
CA TRP A 102 -22.59 10.58 6.87
C TRP A 102 -21.89 11.81 6.31
N GLU A 103 -21.51 12.70 7.23
CA GLU A 103 -20.87 13.96 6.87
C GLU A 103 -19.38 13.79 6.59
N VAL A 104 -18.90 14.51 5.58
CA VAL A 104 -17.46 14.73 5.37
C VAL A 104 -16.91 15.56 6.54
N PRO A 105 -15.77 15.16 7.15
CA PRO A 105 -15.16 15.91 8.25
C PRO A 105 -15.03 17.40 7.97
N GLU A 106 -15.38 18.24 8.95
CA GLU A 106 -15.40 19.70 8.77
C GLU A 106 -14.03 20.27 8.35
N VAL A 107 -12.94 19.69 8.87
CA VAL A 107 -11.57 20.04 8.50
C VAL A 107 -11.34 19.96 6.99
N LEU A 108 -11.90 18.96 6.30
CA LEU A 108 -11.81 18.79 4.85
C LEU A 108 -12.67 19.79 4.07
N ARG A 109 -13.63 20.44 4.73
CA ARG A 109 -14.50 21.48 4.17
C ARG A 109 -14.00 22.90 4.46
N SER A 110 -12.95 23.04 5.28
CA SER A 110 -12.45 24.35 5.76
C SER A 110 -11.70 25.17 4.71
N GLY A 111 -11.17 24.54 3.66
CA GLY A 111 -10.26 25.17 2.69
C GLY A 111 -8.87 25.48 3.25
N ASN A 112 -8.59 25.15 4.51
CA ASN A 112 -7.28 25.35 5.13
C ASN A 112 -6.35 24.17 4.81
N HIS A 113 -5.53 24.33 3.76
CA HIS A 113 -4.63 23.30 3.26
C HIS A 113 -3.66 22.79 4.35
N ALA A 114 -3.09 23.67 5.17
CA ALA A 114 -2.16 23.25 6.24
C ALA A 114 -2.86 22.42 7.32
N LEU A 115 -4.11 22.76 7.66
CA LEU A 115 -4.91 22.00 8.61
C LEU A 115 -5.32 20.64 8.02
N ILE A 116 -5.67 20.61 6.72
CA ILE A 116 -6.01 19.38 6.00
C ILE A 116 -4.81 18.42 5.99
N GLU A 117 -3.61 18.87 5.60
CA GLU A 117 -2.43 18.00 5.55
C GLU A 117 -2.06 17.40 6.92
N ARG A 118 -2.15 18.20 7.99
CA ARG A 118 -1.95 17.71 9.36
C ARG A 118 -2.99 16.67 9.76
N TRP A 119 -4.26 16.91 9.41
CA TRP A 119 -5.33 15.95 9.66
C TRP A 119 -5.11 14.66 8.87
N ARG A 120 -4.74 14.74 7.58
CA ARG A 120 -4.45 13.56 6.74
C ARG A 120 -3.33 12.72 7.35
N ARG A 121 -2.22 13.36 7.74
CA ARG A 121 -1.10 12.70 8.43
C ARG A 121 -1.55 12.00 9.71
N ALA A 122 -2.34 12.67 10.54
CA ALA A 122 -2.87 12.07 11.77
C ALA A 122 -3.75 10.84 11.51
N GLN A 123 -4.64 10.90 10.52
CA GLN A 123 -5.51 9.77 10.20
C GLN A 123 -4.75 8.60 9.57
N ALA A 124 -3.76 8.87 8.72
CA ALA A 124 -2.84 7.85 8.19
C ALA A 124 -2.11 7.12 9.33
N LEU A 125 -1.61 7.86 10.33
CA LEU A 125 -0.98 7.30 11.52
C LEU A 125 -1.95 6.46 12.35
N HIS A 126 -3.13 7.00 12.71
CA HIS A 126 -4.16 6.25 13.45
C HIS A 126 -4.51 4.93 12.76
N ARG A 127 -4.77 4.99 11.45
CA ARG A 127 -5.08 3.81 10.64
C ARG A 127 -3.91 2.82 10.64
N THR A 128 -2.68 3.29 10.49
CA THR A 128 -1.50 2.42 10.47
C THR A 128 -1.27 1.75 11.83
N ILE A 129 -1.36 2.49 12.93
CA ILE A 129 -1.26 1.94 14.30
C ILE A 129 -2.31 0.86 14.53
N GLN A 130 -3.55 1.10 14.10
CA GLN A 130 -4.67 0.18 14.34
C GLN A 130 -4.63 -1.06 13.44
N HIS A 131 -4.22 -0.94 12.17
CA HIS A 131 -4.34 -2.01 11.17
C HIS A 131 -3.03 -2.69 10.79
N ARG A 132 -1.91 -1.97 10.87
CA ARG A 132 -0.57 -2.41 10.48
C ARG A 132 0.48 -1.89 11.46
N PRO A 133 0.36 -2.23 12.76
CA PRO A 133 1.32 -1.77 13.79
C PRO A 133 2.76 -2.19 13.46
N ASP A 134 2.93 -3.28 12.72
CA ASP A 134 4.22 -3.74 12.20
C ASP A 134 4.95 -2.68 11.35
N LEU A 135 4.22 -1.81 10.64
CA LEU A 135 4.84 -0.71 9.88
C LEU A 135 5.39 0.38 10.80
N ILE A 136 4.72 0.65 11.92
CA ILE A 136 5.20 1.60 12.92
C ILE A 136 6.44 1.05 13.63
N GLU A 137 6.45 -0.25 13.94
CA GLU A 137 7.61 -0.94 14.50
C GLU A 137 8.80 -0.91 13.53
N ALA A 138 8.57 -1.16 12.24
CA ALA A 138 9.59 -1.10 11.20
C ALA A 138 10.19 0.30 11.01
N LEU A 139 9.46 1.37 11.37
CA LEU A 139 9.95 2.74 11.40
C LEU A 139 10.75 3.09 12.66
N GLY A 140 10.84 2.18 13.64
CA GLY A 140 11.50 2.43 14.93
C GLY A 140 10.61 3.14 15.96
N GLY A 141 9.29 3.14 15.75
CA GLY A 141 8.30 3.81 16.60
C GLY A 141 7.83 5.16 16.06
N LEU A 142 6.89 5.77 16.80
CA LEU A 142 6.29 7.06 16.41
C LEU A 142 7.25 8.23 16.71
N PRO A 143 7.55 9.08 15.72
CA PRO A 143 8.24 10.35 15.96
C PRO A 143 7.48 11.24 16.95
N ALA A 144 8.22 12.04 17.73
CA ALA A 144 7.63 12.90 18.75
C ALA A 144 6.64 13.95 18.18
N ASP A 145 6.91 14.45 16.97
CA ASP A 145 6.02 15.41 16.31
C ASP A 145 4.70 14.76 15.84
N ASP A 146 4.73 13.47 15.50
CA ASP A 146 3.54 12.70 15.11
C ASP A 146 2.62 12.43 16.31
N ALA A 147 3.17 12.28 17.52
CA ALA A 147 2.37 12.07 18.73
C ALA A 147 1.41 13.25 19.02
N ARG A 148 1.85 14.48 18.77
CA ARG A 148 1.01 15.68 18.93
C ARG A 148 -0.15 15.72 17.93
N LEU A 149 0.06 15.21 16.71
CA LEU A 149 -0.99 15.14 15.70
C LEU A 149 -2.10 14.17 16.10
N LEU A 150 -1.75 13.06 16.77
CA LEU A 150 -2.72 12.07 17.27
C LEU A 150 -3.58 12.63 18.40
N GLU A 151 -3.03 13.51 19.23
CA GLU A 151 -3.77 14.23 20.27
C GLU A 151 -4.70 15.30 19.69
N GLU A 152 -4.23 16.03 18.67
CA GLU A 152 -4.99 17.11 18.03
C GLU A 152 -6.14 16.60 17.16
N PHE A 153 -5.94 15.49 16.45
CA PHE A 153 -6.91 14.91 15.54
C PHE A 153 -7.26 13.49 15.98
N PRO A 154 -8.38 13.28 16.69
CA PRO A 154 -8.81 11.94 17.08
C PRO A 154 -9.11 11.06 15.86
N PRO A 155 -9.03 9.72 16.01
CA PRO A 155 -9.24 8.80 14.90
C PRO A 155 -10.68 8.86 14.40
N ILE A 156 -10.87 8.78 13.09
CA ILE A 156 -12.17 8.39 12.55
C ILE A 156 -12.35 6.87 12.61
N PRO A 157 -13.58 6.36 12.71
CA PRO A 157 -13.82 4.91 12.73
C PRO A 157 -13.36 4.26 11.42
N TYR A 158 -12.46 3.29 11.54
CA TYR A 158 -12.21 2.30 10.49
C TYR A 158 -12.83 0.96 10.92
N PRO A 159 -13.41 0.18 9.98
CA PRO A 159 -13.80 -1.19 10.27
C PRO A 159 -12.57 -1.94 10.77
N LEU A 160 -12.59 -2.41 12.02
CA LEU A 160 -11.50 -3.23 12.55
C LEU A 160 -11.29 -4.44 11.63
N PRO A 161 -10.04 -4.95 11.51
CA PRO A 161 -9.85 -6.27 10.93
C PRO A 161 -10.79 -7.23 11.66
N ALA A 162 -11.45 -8.13 10.92
CA ALA A 162 -12.23 -9.17 11.57
C ALA A 162 -11.31 -9.89 12.57
N ASP A 163 -11.79 -10.11 13.79
CA ASP A 163 -11.08 -10.97 14.72
C ASP A 163 -10.91 -12.32 14.01
N PRO A 164 -9.69 -12.89 13.98
CA PRO A 164 -9.49 -14.23 13.48
C PRO A 164 -10.08 -15.19 14.53
N ASP A 165 -11.41 -15.37 14.50
CA ASP A 165 -12.07 -16.51 15.15
C ASP A 165 -11.45 -17.84 14.64
#